data_AF-A0A0B2QV45-F1
#
_entry.id   AF-A0A0B2QV45-F1
#
_cell.length_a   1.000
_cell.length_b   1.000
_cell.length_c   1.000
_cell.angle_alpha   90.00
_cell.angle_beta   90.00
_cell.angle_gamma   90.00
#
_symmetry.space_group_name_H-M   'P 1'
#
loop_
_entity.id
_entity.type
_entity.pdbx_description
1 polymer ?
#
loop_
_entity_poly.entity_id
_entity_poly.type
_entity_poly.pdbx_seq_one_letter_code
_entity_poly.pdbx_strand_id
1 'polypeptide(L)'
;MHTLLSFSSSHSPHLPNHNITKSNNKLSHSINGLSSCPSSPLLPSATKSSPFLISTSKIASFRVLAASSIPDARSDEPAKTSDFLKTLQLGAMFATWYLLNIYYNIYNKQVLKVYPFPATITAFQFGFASLVINLVWTLNLHPRPSISGSQFAAILPLAVAHTMGNLLTNISLGKVAVSFTHTIKAMEPFFTVVLSALLLGEMPTFWVVSSLVPVVGGVALASMTEVSFNWIGFTTAMASNVTNQSRNVLSKKLMTNEEETLDNINLYSVITIISFLLLVPCAILVEGVKFSPSYLQSAASQGLNVRELCVRSVLAAFCFHAYQQVSYMILQMVSPVTHSVGNCVKRVVVIVSSVIFFQIPVSPVNTLGTGLALVGVFLYSRAKRIKSVQKTN
;
A
#
# COMPACT_ATOMS: atom_id res chain seq x y z
N MET A 1 58.14 -27.21 16.72
CA MET A 1 59.13 -26.18 16.33
C MET A 1 58.34 -24.92 16.02
N HIS A 2 58.03 -24.06 17.00
CA HIS A 2 58.87 -22.93 17.48
C HIS A 2 59.36 -22.08 16.29
N THR A 3 59.04 -20.78 16.18
CA THR A 3 59.50 -19.65 17.03
C THR A 3 58.62 -18.42 16.66
N LEU A 4 57.72 -17.87 17.49
CA LEU A 4 57.89 -16.81 18.51
C LEU A 4 58.95 -15.74 18.19
N LEU A 5 58.56 -14.46 18.15
CA LEU A 5 59.28 -13.38 18.85
C LEU A 5 58.40 -12.11 18.96
N SER A 6 58.01 -11.85 20.19
CA SER A 6 57.53 -10.58 20.74
C SER A 6 58.67 -9.59 20.93
N PHE A 7 58.40 -8.29 20.92
CA PHE A 7 59.03 -7.35 21.87
C PHE A 7 58.07 -6.19 22.22
N SER A 8 57.79 -6.11 23.53
CA SER A 8 57.35 -4.95 24.33
C SER A 8 58.53 -3.94 24.41
N SER A 9 58.49 -2.68 24.86
CA SER A 9 57.62 -1.93 25.77
C SER A 9 58.08 -0.44 25.84
N SER A 10 57.15 0.43 26.27
CA SER A 10 57.32 1.55 27.23
C SER A 10 58.19 2.79 26.90
N HIS A 11 57.58 3.99 26.96
CA HIS A 11 57.83 5.01 28.00
C HIS A 11 56.95 6.28 27.78
N SER A 12 56.17 6.64 28.80
CA SER A 12 55.82 8.03 29.19
C SER A 12 56.77 8.44 30.33
N PRO A 13 56.99 9.74 30.67
CA PRO A 13 56.03 10.49 31.52
C PRO A 13 56.08 12.06 31.47
N HIS A 14 55.13 12.66 32.21
CA HIS A 14 55.16 13.92 33.00
C HIS A 14 54.56 15.26 32.51
N LEU A 15 53.59 15.71 33.33
CA LEU A 15 52.97 17.03 33.59
C LEU A 15 53.98 18.11 34.10
N PRO A 16 53.55 19.40 34.18
CA PRO A 16 53.11 19.94 35.47
C PRO A 16 51.89 20.88 35.46
N ASN A 17 51.29 20.99 36.66
CA ASN A 17 50.22 21.88 37.13
C ASN A 17 50.58 23.39 37.13
N HIS A 18 49.55 24.25 37.05
CA HIS A 18 49.42 25.41 37.96
C HIS A 18 47.95 25.83 38.15
N ASN A 19 47.72 26.53 39.25
CA ASN A 19 46.54 26.53 40.12
C ASN A 19 46.01 27.97 40.31
N ILE A 20 44.79 28.12 40.89
CA ILE A 20 44.22 29.30 41.60
C ILE A 20 43.58 30.38 40.68
N THR A 21 42.37 30.94 40.88
CA THR A 21 41.72 31.46 42.11
C THR A 21 40.17 31.53 42.03
N LYS A 22 39.55 31.46 43.21
CA LYS A 22 38.13 31.72 43.55
C LYS A 22 37.70 33.19 43.31
N SER A 23 36.40 33.41 43.05
CA SER A 23 35.64 34.43 43.80
C SER A 23 34.13 34.18 43.73
N ASN A 24 33.54 34.02 44.92
CA ASN A 24 32.12 34.13 45.20
C ASN A 24 31.72 35.61 45.16
N ASN A 25 30.51 35.94 44.71
CA ASN A 25 29.73 36.95 45.41
C ASN A 25 28.22 36.71 45.28
N LYS A 26 27.62 36.46 46.44
CA LYS A 26 26.21 36.65 46.75
C LYS A 26 25.90 38.15 46.69
N LEU A 27 24.71 38.52 46.22
CA LEU A 27 23.93 39.59 46.86
C LEU A 27 22.44 39.40 46.57
N SER A 28 21.75 39.01 47.64
CA SER A 28 20.33 39.09 47.86
C SER A 28 19.88 40.54 48.01
N HIS A 29 18.74 40.91 47.44
CA HIS A 29 17.80 41.78 48.12
C HIS A 29 16.36 41.29 47.87
N SER A 30 15.67 41.20 48.99
CA SER A 30 14.28 40.82 49.23
C SER A 30 13.59 42.14 49.68
N ILE A 31 12.34 42.49 49.39
CA ILE A 31 11.11 42.07 50.09
C ILE A 31 9.95 43.03 49.66
N ASN A 32 8.76 42.44 49.48
CA ASN A 32 7.37 42.92 49.63
C ASN A 32 6.71 43.98 48.73
N GLY A 33 5.50 43.60 48.27
CA GLY A 33 4.29 44.36 48.60
C GLY A 33 3.03 44.04 47.78
N LEU A 34 2.08 43.28 48.39
CA LEU A 34 0.59 43.30 48.24
C LEU A 34 -0.04 43.14 46.82
N SER A 35 -1.24 42.60 46.57
CA SER A 35 -2.22 41.68 47.18
C SER A 35 -3.41 41.62 46.17
N SER A 36 -4.18 40.52 46.18
CA SER A 36 -5.60 40.37 45.72
C SER A 36 -6.01 40.44 44.23
N CYS A 37 -6.75 39.41 43.79
CA CYS A 37 -7.59 39.25 42.58
C CYS A 37 -8.83 40.20 42.59
N PRO A 38 -9.85 40.14 41.68
CA PRO A 38 -10.11 39.29 40.47
C PRO A 38 -10.77 39.99 39.23
N SER A 39 -11.02 39.19 38.18
CA SER A 39 -12.16 39.21 37.19
C SER A 39 -12.27 40.22 36.02
N SER A 40 -12.62 39.62 34.86
CA SER A 40 -13.25 40.01 33.56
C SER A 40 -13.70 41.46 33.26
N PRO A 41 -13.80 41.85 31.97
CA PRO A 41 -15.11 41.97 31.27
C PRO A 41 -15.08 41.58 29.76
N LEU A 42 -16.08 40.84 29.22
CA LEU A 42 -17.33 41.25 28.53
C LEU A 42 -17.21 41.67 27.04
N LEU A 43 -18.11 41.06 26.24
CA LEU A 43 -18.53 41.32 24.86
C LEU A 43 -18.97 42.77 24.58
N PRO A 44 -19.13 43.16 23.29
CA PRO A 44 -20.50 43.36 22.81
C PRO A 44 -20.80 42.85 21.39
N SER A 45 -22.10 42.75 21.14
CA SER A 45 -22.83 42.13 20.03
C SER A 45 -23.10 43.04 18.83
N ALA A 46 -23.19 42.39 17.65
CA ALA A 46 -24.18 42.53 16.57
C ALA A 46 -24.40 43.86 15.82
N THR A 47 -24.28 43.79 14.48
CA THR A 47 -25.29 44.32 13.53
C THR A 47 -25.34 43.47 12.25
N LYS A 48 -26.56 43.35 11.71
CA LYS A 48 -26.96 42.61 10.50
C LYS A 48 -26.70 43.44 9.23
N SER A 49 -26.32 42.78 8.13
CA SER A 49 -26.76 43.15 6.77
C SER A 49 -26.64 41.98 5.80
N SER A 50 -27.64 41.88 4.92
CA SER A 50 -27.98 40.77 4.03
C SER A 50 -26.98 40.54 2.87
N PRO A 51 -26.83 39.31 2.34
CA PRO A 51 -26.00 39.07 1.17
C PRO A 51 -26.77 39.31 -0.14
N PHE A 52 -26.10 39.99 -1.06
CA PHE A 52 -26.51 40.21 -2.44
C PHE A 52 -26.40 38.90 -3.23
N LEU A 53 -27.46 38.60 -4.00
CA LEU A 53 -27.57 37.48 -4.93
C LEU A 53 -26.58 37.65 -6.10
N ILE A 54 -25.71 36.66 -6.32
CA ILE A 54 -25.13 36.40 -7.63
C ILE A 54 -25.32 34.92 -7.97
N SER A 55 -25.89 34.74 -9.15
CA SER A 55 -26.45 33.56 -9.78
C SER A 55 -25.49 32.35 -9.82
N THR A 56 -26.02 31.18 -9.46
CA THR A 56 -25.36 29.88 -9.55
C THR A 56 -25.68 29.23 -10.91
N SER A 57 -24.67 29.03 -11.74
CA SER A 57 -24.74 28.12 -12.89
C SER A 57 -24.64 26.67 -12.39
N LYS A 58 -25.81 26.05 -12.16
CA LYS A 58 -25.94 24.60 -11.93
C LYS A 58 -25.45 23.85 -13.18
N ILE A 59 -24.36 23.10 -13.06
CA ILE A 59 -24.01 22.05 -14.02
C ILE A 59 -25.04 20.93 -13.86
N ALA A 60 -25.72 20.66 -14.97
CA ALA A 60 -26.90 19.82 -15.06
C ALA A 60 -26.60 18.36 -14.72
N SER A 61 -27.49 17.80 -13.88
CA SER A 61 -27.72 16.38 -13.72
C SER A 61 -28.15 15.76 -15.05
N PHE A 62 -27.47 14.68 -15.44
CA PHE A 62 -27.81 13.88 -16.61
C PHE A 62 -29.09 13.08 -16.30
N ARG A 63 -30.27 13.71 -16.46
CA ARG A 63 -31.56 13.01 -16.54
C ARG A 63 -31.78 12.60 -17.99
N VAL A 64 -31.85 11.29 -18.22
CA VAL A 64 -32.33 10.69 -19.47
C VAL A 64 -33.76 11.16 -19.70
N LEU A 65 -33.96 11.96 -20.75
CA LEU A 65 -35.27 12.35 -21.23
C LEU A 65 -35.96 11.11 -21.81
N ALA A 66 -37.00 10.65 -21.14
CA ALA A 66 -37.97 9.72 -21.71
C ALA A 66 -38.75 10.45 -22.80
N ALA A 67 -38.59 10.00 -24.05
CA ALA A 67 -39.47 10.37 -25.15
C ALA A 67 -40.74 9.52 -25.14
N SER A 68 -41.83 10.17 -25.55
CA SER A 68 -43.24 9.81 -25.45
C SER A 68 -43.71 8.59 -26.24
N SER A 69 -44.56 7.78 -25.56
CA SER A 69 -45.77 7.07 -26.03
C SER A 69 -45.76 6.21 -27.31
N ILE A 70 -45.72 4.88 -27.16
CA ILE A 70 -46.32 3.84 -28.03
C ILE A 70 -46.78 2.67 -27.11
N PRO A 71 -47.94 2.01 -27.35
CA PRO A 71 -48.70 1.30 -26.31
C PRO A 71 -48.19 -0.11 -25.98
N ASP A 72 -48.65 -0.55 -24.80
CA ASP A 72 -48.48 -1.85 -24.14
C ASP A 72 -48.09 -3.05 -25.03
N ALA A 73 -46.85 -3.51 -24.84
CA ALA A 73 -46.45 -4.87 -25.18
C ALA A 73 -45.41 -5.40 -24.19
N ARG A 74 -45.90 -6.21 -23.24
CA ARG A 74 -45.21 -7.30 -22.50
C ARG A 74 -43.95 -6.91 -21.70
N SER A 75 -44.19 -6.70 -20.41
CA SER A 75 -43.28 -6.85 -19.28
C SER A 75 -42.46 -8.15 -19.35
N ASP A 76 -41.15 -8.06 -19.61
CA ASP A 76 -40.08 -8.99 -19.17
C ASP A 76 -38.66 -8.58 -19.67
N GLU A 77 -38.56 -7.64 -20.61
CA GLU A 77 -37.28 -7.20 -21.23
C GLU A 77 -36.39 -6.19 -20.45
N PRO A 78 -36.88 -5.26 -19.61
CA PRO A 78 -36.01 -4.23 -19.02
C PRO A 78 -35.06 -4.75 -17.92
N ALA A 79 -35.42 -5.84 -17.24
CA ALA A 79 -34.61 -6.43 -16.17
C ALA A 79 -33.36 -7.15 -16.71
N LYS A 80 -33.51 -7.92 -17.80
CA LYS A 80 -32.40 -8.67 -18.43
C LYS A 80 -31.34 -7.74 -19.03
N THR A 81 -31.77 -6.65 -19.67
CA THR A 81 -30.86 -5.65 -20.25
C THR A 81 -30.06 -4.93 -19.15
N SER A 82 -30.67 -4.60 -18.01
CA SER A 82 -29.99 -3.98 -16.87
C SER A 82 -28.92 -4.90 -16.26
N ASP A 83 -29.24 -6.19 -16.09
CA ASP A 83 -28.31 -7.15 -15.49
C ASP A 83 -27.16 -7.52 -16.43
N PHE A 84 -27.41 -7.56 -17.75
CA PHE A 84 -26.35 -7.68 -18.75
C PHE A 84 -25.39 -6.48 -18.71
N LEU A 85 -25.91 -5.24 -18.65
CA LEU A 85 -25.09 -4.03 -18.58
C LEU A 85 -24.23 -3.99 -17.29
N LYS A 86 -24.78 -4.39 -16.14
CA LYS A 86 -24.02 -4.51 -14.88
C LYS A 86 -22.90 -5.55 -14.99
N THR A 87 -23.19 -6.69 -15.62
CA THR A 87 -22.20 -7.75 -15.83
C THR A 87 -21.07 -7.28 -16.76
N LEU A 88 -21.42 -6.59 -17.84
CA LEU A 88 -20.45 -6.00 -18.77
C LEU A 88 -19.60 -4.92 -18.09
N GLN A 89 -20.22 -4.03 -17.32
CA GLN A 89 -19.53 -3.01 -16.53
C GLN A 89 -18.53 -3.66 -15.56
N LEU A 90 -18.97 -4.67 -14.82
CA LEU A 90 -18.11 -5.38 -13.87
C LEU A 90 -16.94 -6.07 -14.60
N GLY A 91 -17.20 -6.72 -15.73
CA GLY A 91 -16.18 -7.31 -16.59
C GLY A 91 -15.15 -6.29 -17.06
N ALA A 92 -15.60 -5.12 -17.52
CA ALA A 92 -14.72 -4.01 -17.93
C ALA A 92 -13.88 -3.47 -16.77
N MET A 93 -14.44 -3.41 -15.55
CA MET A 93 -13.69 -3.01 -14.36
C MET A 93 -12.60 -4.02 -14.00
N PHE A 94 -12.88 -5.32 -14.05
CA PHE A 94 -11.86 -6.35 -13.85
C PHE A 94 -10.76 -6.28 -14.91
N ALA A 95 -11.11 -6.10 -16.18
CA ALA A 95 -10.15 -5.93 -17.26
C ALA A 95 -9.25 -4.71 -17.03
N THR A 96 -9.86 -3.58 -16.66
CA THR A 96 -9.14 -2.33 -16.34
C THR A 96 -8.21 -2.52 -15.13
N TRP A 97 -8.70 -3.17 -14.07
CA TRP A 97 -7.90 -3.47 -12.89
C TRP A 97 -6.65 -4.28 -13.24
N TYR A 98 -6.81 -5.32 -14.06
CA TYR A 98 -5.72 -6.20 -14.46
C TYR A 98 -4.74 -5.49 -15.38
N LEU A 99 -5.24 -4.74 -16.36
CA LEU A 99 -4.41 -3.99 -17.31
C LEU A 99 -3.55 -2.94 -16.61
N LEU A 100 -4.16 -2.14 -15.72
CA LEU A 100 -3.42 -1.17 -14.91
C LEU A 100 -2.38 -1.85 -14.00
N ASN A 101 -2.71 -3.01 -13.44
CA ASN A 101 -1.75 -3.74 -12.61
C ASN A 101 -0.57 -4.31 -13.43
N ILE A 102 -0.81 -4.77 -14.65
CA ILE A 102 0.25 -5.20 -15.59
C ILE A 102 1.16 -4.02 -15.90
N TYR A 103 0.60 -2.89 -16.34
CA TYR A 103 1.39 -1.69 -16.67
C TYR A 103 2.17 -1.16 -15.46
N TYR A 104 1.56 -1.12 -14.28
CA TYR A 104 2.26 -0.78 -13.05
C TYR A 104 3.51 -1.65 -12.87
N ASN A 105 3.36 -2.98 -12.91
CA ASN A 105 4.48 -3.88 -12.67
C ASN A 105 5.58 -3.77 -13.73
N ILE A 106 5.20 -3.59 -15.01
CA ILE A 106 6.16 -3.41 -16.11
C ILE A 106 6.94 -2.10 -15.93
N TYR A 107 6.25 -0.96 -15.86
CA TYR A 107 6.91 0.34 -15.75
C TYR A 107 7.71 0.47 -14.46
N ASN A 108 7.16 -0.01 -13.34
CA ASN A 108 7.86 0.01 -12.05
C ASN A 108 9.14 -0.83 -12.10
N LYS A 109 9.12 -2.03 -12.69
CA LYS A 109 10.33 -2.85 -12.86
C LYS A 109 11.37 -2.16 -13.77
N GLN A 110 10.93 -1.53 -14.85
CA GLN A 110 11.84 -0.77 -15.74
C GLN A 110 12.51 0.39 -15.01
N VAL A 111 11.76 1.13 -14.19
CA VAL A 111 12.28 2.22 -13.37
C VAL A 111 13.27 1.68 -12.32
N LEU A 112 12.88 0.66 -11.55
CA LEU A 112 13.73 0.07 -10.50
C LEU A 112 15.02 -0.56 -11.05
N LYS A 113 15.05 -0.95 -12.33
CA LYS A 113 16.26 -1.48 -12.98
C LYS A 113 17.33 -0.42 -13.16
N VAL A 114 16.97 0.83 -13.49
CA VAL A 114 17.91 1.93 -13.72
C VAL A 114 18.03 2.87 -12.51
N TYR A 115 17.00 2.94 -11.67
CA TYR A 115 16.94 3.75 -10.47
C TYR A 115 16.66 2.86 -9.26
N PRO A 116 17.68 2.18 -8.70
CA PRO A 116 17.55 1.13 -7.70
C PRO A 116 17.31 1.67 -6.28
N PHE A 117 16.39 2.60 -6.13
CA PHE A 117 16.00 3.27 -4.88
C PHE A 117 14.52 2.98 -4.56
N PRO A 118 14.21 1.75 -4.13
CA PRO A 118 12.84 1.32 -3.92
C PRO A 118 12.09 2.14 -2.89
N ALA A 119 12.72 2.66 -1.83
CA ALA A 119 12.02 3.51 -0.84
C ALA A 119 11.58 4.83 -1.47
N THR A 120 12.47 5.43 -2.25
CA THR A 120 12.24 6.66 -2.98
C THR A 120 11.16 6.51 -4.05
N ILE A 121 11.21 5.43 -4.84
CA ILE A 121 10.18 5.13 -5.85
C ILE A 121 8.82 4.87 -5.19
N THR A 122 8.78 4.14 -4.08
CA THR A 122 7.54 3.91 -3.33
C THR A 122 6.99 5.21 -2.73
N ALA A 123 7.85 6.07 -2.18
CA ALA A 123 7.46 7.38 -1.66
C ALA A 123 6.89 8.27 -2.78
N PHE A 124 7.51 8.26 -3.97
CA PHE A 124 6.99 8.96 -5.14
C PHE A 124 5.61 8.45 -5.56
N GLN A 125 5.40 7.13 -5.58
CA GLN A 125 4.11 6.51 -5.88
C GLN A 125 3.02 6.94 -4.88
N PHE A 126 3.32 6.92 -3.57
CA PHE A 126 2.40 7.40 -2.55
C PHE A 126 2.17 8.92 -2.62
N GLY A 127 3.19 9.70 -2.96
CA GLY A 127 3.07 11.15 -3.14
C GLY A 127 2.15 11.51 -4.31
N PHE A 128 2.33 10.85 -5.46
CA PHE A 128 1.45 11.00 -6.61
C PHE A 128 0.01 10.60 -6.27
N ALA A 129 -0.18 9.44 -5.64
CA ALA A 129 -1.50 8.99 -5.22
C ALA A 129 -2.15 10.00 -4.26
N SER A 130 -1.39 10.50 -3.27
CA SER A 130 -1.86 11.53 -2.33
C SER A 130 -2.25 12.83 -3.03
N LEU A 131 -1.51 13.25 -4.06
CA LEU A 131 -1.88 14.40 -4.88
C LEU A 131 -3.22 14.18 -5.57
N VAL A 132 -3.41 13.04 -6.23
CA VAL A 132 -4.68 12.69 -6.90
C VAL A 132 -5.84 12.64 -5.91
N ILE A 133 -5.65 12.01 -4.75
CA ILE A 133 -6.65 11.95 -3.67
C ILE A 133 -7.06 13.36 -3.22
N ASN A 134 -6.08 14.24 -2.98
CA ASN A 134 -6.37 15.61 -2.58
C ASN A 134 -7.13 16.37 -3.68
N LEU A 135 -6.79 16.16 -4.96
CA LEU A 135 -7.53 16.75 -6.08
C LEU A 135 -8.98 16.24 -6.14
N VAL A 136 -9.20 14.94 -5.92
CA VAL A 136 -10.56 14.35 -5.87
C VAL A 136 -11.40 15.00 -4.75
N TRP A 137 -10.81 15.23 -3.57
CA TRP A 137 -11.50 15.88 -2.47
C TRP A 137 -11.70 17.39 -2.69
N THR A 138 -10.73 18.11 -3.23
CA THR A 138 -10.86 19.57 -3.48
C THR A 138 -11.87 19.86 -4.59
N LEU A 139 -11.95 19.00 -5.60
CA LEU A 139 -12.95 19.07 -6.67
C LEU A 139 -14.31 18.50 -6.25
N ASN A 140 -14.48 18.05 -5.00
CA ASN A 140 -15.70 17.44 -4.46
C ASN A 140 -16.21 16.24 -5.28
N LEU A 141 -15.30 15.48 -5.91
CA LEU A 141 -15.63 14.28 -6.67
C LEU A 141 -15.91 13.07 -5.76
N HIS A 142 -15.40 13.09 -4.52
CA HIS A 142 -15.73 12.14 -3.46
C HIS A 142 -15.77 12.88 -2.11
N PRO A 143 -16.69 12.56 -1.18
CA PRO A 143 -16.77 13.22 0.11
C PRO A 143 -15.48 13.05 0.91
N ARG A 144 -14.95 14.19 1.40
CA ARG A 144 -13.79 14.21 2.29
C ARG A 144 -14.15 13.58 3.64
N PRO A 145 -13.37 12.61 4.13
CA PRO A 145 -13.67 11.96 5.40
C PRO A 145 -13.40 12.92 6.57
N SER A 146 -14.29 12.90 7.57
CA SER A 146 -14.03 13.45 8.89
C SER A 146 -13.51 12.31 9.77
N ILE A 147 -12.29 12.45 10.30
CA ILE A 147 -11.60 11.39 11.02
C ILE A 147 -11.51 11.77 12.49
N SER A 148 -12.09 10.96 13.37
CA SER A 148 -11.96 11.11 14.82
C SER A 148 -10.58 10.65 15.31
N GLY A 149 -10.19 11.04 16.54
CA GLY A 149 -8.93 10.60 17.13
C GLY A 149 -8.83 9.08 17.30
N SER A 150 -9.93 8.40 17.65
CA SER A 150 -9.99 6.93 17.78
C SER A 150 -9.85 6.25 16.41
N GLN A 151 -10.54 6.76 15.39
CA GLN A 151 -10.40 6.27 14.02
C GLN A 151 -8.97 6.41 13.51
N PHE A 152 -8.32 7.54 13.77
CA PHE A 152 -6.92 7.73 13.39
C PHE A 152 -6.01 6.69 14.07
N ALA A 153 -6.20 6.43 15.36
CA ALA A 153 -5.43 5.42 16.10
C ALA A 153 -5.64 4.00 15.54
N ALA A 154 -6.85 3.67 15.06
CA ALA A 154 -7.15 2.41 14.40
C ALA A 154 -6.53 2.32 12.98
N ILE A 155 -6.50 3.42 12.23
CA ILE A 155 -6.00 3.48 10.86
C ILE A 155 -4.46 3.49 10.81
N LEU A 156 -3.79 4.11 11.78
CA LEU A 156 -2.33 4.23 11.82
C LEU A 156 -1.59 2.89 11.69
N PRO A 157 -1.90 1.82 12.44
CA PRO A 157 -1.25 0.52 12.26
C PRO A 157 -1.53 -0.10 10.88
N LEU A 158 -2.70 0.17 10.28
CA LEU A 158 -3.00 -0.25 8.91
C LEU A 158 -2.13 0.48 7.90
N ALA A 159 -1.87 1.78 8.12
CA ALA A 159 -0.99 2.58 7.28
C ALA A 159 0.47 2.15 7.37
N VAL A 160 0.97 1.85 8.58
CA VAL A 160 2.33 1.29 8.77
C VAL A 160 2.48 -0.03 8.02
N ALA A 161 1.53 -0.94 8.20
CA ALA A 161 1.53 -2.24 7.52
C ALA A 161 1.43 -2.09 5.98
N HIS A 162 0.61 -1.14 5.50
CA HIS A 162 0.52 -0.81 4.07
C HIS A 162 1.82 -0.25 3.51
N THR A 163 2.43 0.69 4.22
CA THR A 163 3.71 1.31 3.84
C THR A 163 4.78 0.26 3.69
N MET A 164 4.96 -0.56 4.73
CA MET A 164 5.97 -1.61 4.77
C MET A 164 5.71 -2.68 3.69
N GLY A 165 4.45 -3.08 3.49
CA GLY A 165 4.07 -4.05 2.47
C GLY A 165 4.39 -3.61 1.04
N ASN A 166 4.13 -2.34 0.70
CA ASN A 166 4.47 -1.80 -0.62
C ASN A 166 5.98 -1.59 -0.78
N LEU A 167 6.65 -1.04 0.24
CA LEU A 167 8.10 -0.85 0.23
C LEU A 167 8.83 -2.19 0.00
N LEU A 168 8.50 -3.22 0.79
CA LEU A 168 9.11 -4.54 0.68
C LEU A 168 8.80 -5.22 -0.66
N THR A 169 7.59 -5.00 -1.21
CA THR A 169 7.27 -5.48 -2.56
C THR A 169 8.15 -4.80 -3.60
N ASN A 170 8.35 -3.48 -3.52
CA ASN A 170 9.21 -2.74 -4.45
C ASN A 170 10.70 -3.11 -4.30
N ILE A 171 11.18 -3.39 -3.08
CA ILE A 171 12.53 -3.93 -2.89
C ILE A 171 12.68 -5.28 -3.61
N SER A 172 11.69 -6.17 -3.47
CA SER A 172 11.69 -7.46 -4.17
C SER A 172 11.69 -7.29 -5.69
N LEU A 173 10.78 -6.47 -6.23
CA LEU A 173 10.72 -6.17 -7.67
C LEU A 173 12.02 -5.56 -8.19
N GLY A 174 12.78 -4.82 -7.37
CA GLY A 174 14.11 -4.33 -7.73
C GLY A 174 15.16 -5.43 -7.82
N LYS A 175 15.05 -6.49 -7.03
CA LYS A 175 16.07 -7.54 -6.89
C LYS A 175 15.83 -8.80 -7.72
N VAL A 176 14.58 -9.16 -7.99
CA VAL A 176 14.23 -10.42 -8.69
C VAL A 176 13.24 -10.16 -9.84
N ALA A 177 12.93 -11.19 -10.63
CA ALA A 177 11.92 -11.12 -11.67
C ALA A 177 10.53 -10.79 -11.10
N VAL A 178 9.74 -10.02 -11.86
CA VAL A 178 8.36 -9.65 -11.48
C VAL A 178 7.51 -10.90 -11.25
N SER A 179 7.62 -11.87 -12.16
CA SER A 179 6.98 -13.18 -12.06
C SER A 179 7.31 -13.88 -10.75
N PHE A 180 8.58 -13.86 -10.34
CA PHE A 180 9.01 -14.50 -9.10
C PHE A 180 8.49 -13.80 -7.85
N THR A 181 8.57 -12.46 -7.78
CA THR A 181 7.97 -11.70 -6.67
C THR A 181 6.48 -12.04 -6.52
N HIS A 182 5.72 -12.07 -7.62
CA HIS A 182 4.29 -12.39 -7.58
C HIS A 182 4.02 -13.86 -7.24
N THR A 183 4.91 -14.77 -7.64
CA THR A 183 4.86 -16.19 -7.23
C THR A 183 5.04 -16.33 -5.72
N ILE A 184 6.03 -15.67 -5.11
CA ILE A 184 6.21 -15.67 -3.64
C ILE A 184 4.99 -15.04 -2.94
N LYS A 185 4.43 -13.98 -3.51
CA LYS A 185 3.21 -13.35 -2.99
C LYS A 185 1.99 -14.28 -3.05
N ALA A 186 2.05 -15.41 -3.76
CA ALA A 186 1.03 -16.45 -3.65
C ALA A 186 0.89 -17.02 -2.24
N MET A 187 1.89 -16.85 -1.36
CA MET A 187 1.81 -17.26 0.05
C MET A 187 0.94 -16.38 0.95
N GLU A 188 0.30 -15.32 0.43
CA GLU A 188 -0.63 -14.49 1.21
C GLU A 188 -1.64 -15.31 2.04
N PRO A 189 -2.35 -16.34 1.51
CA PRO A 189 -3.26 -17.16 2.31
C PRO A 189 -2.63 -17.83 3.52
N PHE A 190 -1.37 -18.28 3.40
CA PHE A 190 -0.65 -18.91 4.50
C PHE A 190 -0.50 -17.93 5.67
N PHE A 191 0.00 -16.71 5.39
CA PHE A 191 0.13 -15.69 6.42
C PHE A 191 -1.22 -15.18 6.92
N THR A 192 -2.25 -15.11 6.07
CA THR A 192 -3.61 -14.78 6.52
C THR A 192 -4.07 -15.78 7.59
N VAL A 193 -3.89 -17.08 7.37
CA VAL A 193 -4.33 -18.12 8.31
C VAL A 193 -3.56 -18.04 9.62
N VAL A 194 -2.23 -17.93 9.55
CA VAL A 194 -1.39 -17.81 10.75
C VAL A 194 -1.77 -16.57 11.57
N LEU A 195 -1.89 -15.41 10.92
CA LEU A 195 -2.22 -14.16 11.60
C LEU A 195 -3.66 -14.14 12.12
N SER A 196 -4.62 -14.71 11.40
CA SER A 196 -6.00 -14.87 11.88
C SER A 196 -6.07 -15.77 13.12
N ALA A 197 -5.32 -16.87 13.15
CA ALA A 197 -5.26 -17.73 14.32
C ALA A 197 -4.62 -17.02 15.52
N LEU A 198 -3.51 -16.31 15.32
CA LEU A 198 -2.77 -15.63 16.39
C LEU A 198 -3.47 -14.35 16.91
N LEU A 199 -4.02 -13.52 16.03
CA LEU A 199 -4.53 -12.18 16.39
C LEU A 199 -6.04 -12.14 16.65
N LEU A 200 -6.79 -13.06 16.03
CA LEU A 200 -8.26 -13.15 16.13
C LEU A 200 -8.74 -14.44 16.82
N GLY A 201 -7.85 -15.42 17.09
CA GLY A 201 -8.26 -16.72 17.61
C GLY A 201 -9.03 -17.59 16.62
N GLU A 202 -9.02 -17.25 15.32
CA GLU A 202 -9.78 -17.97 14.30
C GLU A 202 -9.03 -19.21 13.81
N MET A 203 -9.28 -20.37 14.43
CA MET A 203 -8.65 -21.62 14.00
C MET A 203 -9.07 -22.03 12.57
N PRO A 204 -8.11 -22.45 11.72
CA PRO A 204 -8.42 -22.93 10.38
C PRO A 204 -9.05 -24.32 10.42
N THR A 205 -9.89 -24.62 9.44
CA THR A 205 -10.40 -25.98 9.23
C THR A 205 -9.33 -26.84 8.56
N PHE A 206 -9.48 -28.16 8.64
CA PHE A 206 -8.64 -29.10 7.93
C PHE A 206 -8.52 -28.75 6.43
N TRP A 207 -9.64 -28.47 5.76
CA TRP A 207 -9.66 -28.07 4.34
C TRP A 207 -8.84 -26.82 4.04
N VAL A 208 -8.89 -25.82 4.94
CA VAL A 208 -8.07 -24.62 4.80
C VAL A 208 -6.59 -24.97 4.92
N VAL A 209 -6.19 -25.76 5.92
CA VAL A 209 -4.79 -26.18 6.10
C VAL A 209 -4.29 -27.01 4.91
N SER A 210 -5.07 -28.00 4.46
CA SER A 210 -4.71 -28.84 3.29
C SER A 210 -4.54 -28.02 2.02
N SER A 211 -5.33 -26.96 1.83
CA SER A 211 -5.17 -26.06 0.68
C SER A 211 -3.88 -25.24 0.69
N LEU A 212 -3.23 -25.07 1.85
CA LEU A 212 -1.96 -24.36 1.96
C LEU A 212 -0.75 -25.21 1.54
N VAL A 213 -0.87 -26.54 1.59
CA VAL A 213 0.21 -27.46 1.17
C VAL A 213 0.66 -27.18 -0.28
N PRO A 214 -0.22 -27.14 -1.29
CA PRO A 214 0.18 -26.77 -2.65
C PRO A 214 0.66 -25.32 -2.77
N VAL A 215 0.18 -24.38 -1.93
CA VAL A 215 0.67 -23.00 -1.92
C VAL A 215 2.15 -22.95 -1.52
N VAL A 216 2.48 -23.53 -0.38
CA VAL A 216 3.85 -23.51 0.17
C VAL A 216 4.78 -24.36 -0.70
N GLY A 217 4.34 -25.57 -1.06
CA GLY A 217 5.12 -26.48 -1.91
C GLY A 217 5.38 -25.90 -3.30
N GLY A 218 4.39 -25.24 -3.91
CA GLY A 218 4.55 -24.59 -5.20
C GLY A 218 5.55 -23.44 -5.18
N VAL A 219 5.49 -22.57 -4.15
CA VAL A 219 6.46 -21.47 -4.01
C VAL A 219 7.86 -21.99 -3.71
N ALA A 220 7.99 -23.04 -2.89
CA ALA A 220 9.29 -23.68 -2.64
C ALA A 220 9.89 -24.24 -3.94
N LEU A 221 9.11 -24.99 -4.72
CA LEU A 221 9.54 -25.57 -5.99
C LEU A 221 9.92 -24.51 -7.04
N ALA A 222 9.13 -23.44 -7.14
CA ALA A 222 9.47 -22.31 -8.02
C ALA A 222 10.76 -21.61 -7.59
N SER A 223 10.95 -21.41 -6.29
CA SER A 223 12.15 -20.74 -5.74
C SER A 223 13.44 -21.51 -5.99
N MET A 224 13.40 -22.85 -5.93
CA MET A 224 14.58 -23.69 -6.17
C MET A 224 15.12 -23.62 -7.60
N THR A 225 14.28 -23.21 -8.55
CA THR A 225 14.61 -23.21 -9.99
C THR A 225 14.44 -21.84 -10.64
N GLU A 226 14.40 -20.79 -9.83
CA GLU A 226 14.31 -19.41 -10.27
C GLU A 226 15.70 -18.87 -10.63
N VAL A 227 15.84 -18.42 -11.89
CA VAL A 227 17.10 -17.89 -12.41
C VAL A 227 17.49 -16.58 -11.73
N SER A 228 16.50 -15.73 -11.42
CA SER A 228 16.73 -14.44 -10.77
C SER A 228 16.79 -14.51 -9.24
N PHE A 229 16.88 -15.70 -8.65
CA PHE A 229 16.75 -15.87 -7.20
C PHE A 229 17.76 -15.01 -6.44
N ASN A 230 17.27 -14.24 -5.49
CA ASN A 230 18.08 -13.41 -4.61
C ASN A 230 17.46 -13.42 -3.21
N TRP A 231 18.27 -13.65 -2.17
CA TRP A 231 17.79 -13.72 -0.79
C TRP A 231 17.10 -12.45 -0.31
N ILE A 232 17.61 -11.26 -0.67
CA ILE A 232 16.96 -10.00 -0.29
C ILE A 232 15.61 -9.91 -0.99
N GLY A 233 15.55 -10.21 -2.30
CA GLY A 233 14.29 -10.16 -3.03
C GLY A 233 13.26 -11.18 -2.55
N PHE A 234 13.71 -12.38 -2.18
CA PHE A 234 12.86 -13.43 -1.64
C PHE A 234 12.33 -13.08 -0.25
N THR A 235 13.21 -12.71 0.68
CA THR A 235 12.84 -12.38 2.06
C THR A 235 11.96 -11.14 2.15
N THR A 236 12.22 -10.12 1.32
CA THR A 236 11.38 -8.92 1.27
C THR A 236 10.01 -9.21 0.65
N ALA A 237 9.90 -10.07 -0.38
CA ALA A 237 8.61 -10.55 -0.85
C ALA A 237 7.84 -11.30 0.26
N MET A 238 8.51 -12.16 1.01
CA MET A 238 7.90 -12.89 2.13
C MET A 238 7.43 -11.96 3.25
N ALA A 239 8.27 -11.03 3.66
CA ALA A 239 7.94 -10.02 4.64
C ALA A 239 6.80 -9.10 4.16
N SER A 240 6.71 -8.84 2.84
CA SER A 240 5.56 -8.13 2.27
C SER A 240 4.25 -8.90 2.45
N ASN A 241 4.27 -10.24 2.44
CA ASN A 241 3.08 -11.03 2.71
C ASN A 241 2.65 -10.88 4.16
N VAL A 242 3.60 -10.96 5.10
CA VAL A 242 3.34 -10.75 6.54
C VAL A 242 2.68 -9.39 6.76
N THR A 243 3.29 -8.30 6.27
CA THR A 243 2.78 -6.95 6.52
C THR A 243 1.45 -6.67 5.82
N ASN A 244 1.30 -7.08 4.55
CA ASN A 244 0.04 -6.93 3.83
C ASN A 244 -1.10 -7.73 4.47
N GLN A 245 -0.83 -8.95 4.96
CA GLN A 245 -1.84 -9.74 5.66
C GLN A 245 -2.11 -9.25 7.07
N SER A 246 -1.11 -8.71 7.78
CA SER A 246 -1.32 -8.00 9.05
C SER A 246 -2.28 -6.85 8.86
N ARG A 247 -2.12 -6.01 7.81
CA ARG A 247 -3.08 -4.95 7.48
C ARG A 247 -4.49 -5.51 7.29
N ASN A 248 -4.64 -6.60 6.53
CA ASN A 248 -5.95 -7.20 6.25
C ASN A 248 -6.61 -7.77 7.51
N VAL A 249 -5.84 -8.43 8.40
CA VAL A 249 -6.34 -9.05 9.63
C VAL A 249 -6.61 -7.98 10.71
N LEU A 250 -5.72 -7.00 10.86
CA LEU A 250 -5.91 -5.88 11.77
C LEU A 250 -7.08 -5.00 11.36
N SER A 251 -7.31 -4.79 10.05
CA SER A 251 -8.48 -4.05 9.58
C SER A 251 -9.78 -4.72 10.03
N LYS A 252 -9.85 -6.06 10.02
CA LYS A 252 -10.99 -6.79 10.57
C LYS A 252 -11.14 -6.67 12.08
N LYS A 253 -10.04 -6.49 12.81
CA LYS A 253 -10.04 -6.38 14.28
C LYS A 253 -10.37 -4.97 14.77
N LEU A 254 -9.83 -3.97 14.08
CA LEU A 254 -9.83 -2.57 14.49
C LEU A 254 -10.94 -1.76 13.81
N MET A 255 -11.60 -2.31 12.80
CA MET A 255 -12.71 -1.65 12.08
C MET A 255 -14.00 -2.45 12.22
N THR A 256 -14.29 -2.93 13.44
CA THR A 256 -15.50 -3.69 13.76
C THR A 256 -16.68 -2.80 14.13
N ASN A 257 -16.42 -1.58 14.60
CA ASN A 257 -17.47 -0.64 15.02
C ASN A 257 -17.90 0.21 13.82
N GLU A 258 -19.20 0.33 13.57
CA GLU A 258 -19.74 1.13 12.45
C GLU A 258 -19.28 2.60 12.51
N GLU A 259 -19.17 3.17 13.71
CA GLU A 259 -18.62 4.51 13.94
C GLU A 259 -17.14 4.66 13.54
N GLU A 260 -16.37 3.57 13.49
CA GLU A 260 -14.96 3.57 13.10
C GLU A 260 -14.76 3.19 11.62
N THR A 261 -15.84 2.82 10.92
CA THR A 261 -15.76 2.35 9.53
C THR A 261 -15.82 3.51 8.53
N LEU A 262 -14.68 3.78 7.91
CA LEU A 262 -14.63 4.58 6.68
C LEU A 262 -15.04 3.72 5.50
N ASP A 263 -15.65 4.33 4.48
CA ASP A 263 -15.82 3.64 3.20
C ASP A 263 -14.45 3.21 2.63
N ASN A 264 -14.45 2.13 1.87
CA ASN A 264 -13.22 1.52 1.36
C ASN A 264 -12.32 2.49 0.58
N ILE A 265 -12.90 3.47 -0.12
CA ILE A 265 -12.16 4.45 -0.91
C ILE A 265 -11.49 5.46 0.02
N ASN A 266 -12.21 6.02 0.99
CA ASN A 266 -11.64 6.94 1.96
C ASN A 266 -10.64 6.26 2.89
N LEU A 267 -10.87 5.01 3.31
CA LEU A 267 -9.91 4.24 4.09
C LEU A 267 -8.58 4.08 3.33
N TYR A 268 -8.64 3.66 2.06
CA TYR A 268 -7.45 3.56 1.21
C TYR A 268 -6.77 4.92 1.03
N SER A 269 -7.55 5.99 0.86
CA SER A 269 -7.06 7.34 0.65
C SER A 269 -6.28 7.86 1.86
N VAL A 270 -6.84 7.73 3.06
CA VAL A 270 -6.19 8.13 4.32
C VAL A 270 -4.95 7.29 4.59
N ILE A 271 -5.03 5.97 4.41
CA ILE A 271 -3.87 5.06 4.54
C ILE A 271 -2.75 5.50 3.61
N THR A 272 -3.05 5.86 2.36
CA THR A 272 -2.06 6.27 1.35
C THR A 272 -1.38 7.58 1.72
N ILE A 273 -2.14 8.58 2.19
CA ILE A 273 -1.58 9.86 2.65
C ILE A 273 -0.66 9.66 3.86
N ILE A 274 -1.09 8.89 4.86
CA ILE A 274 -0.24 8.57 6.02
C ILE A 274 1.01 7.80 5.56
N SER A 275 0.86 6.87 4.61
CA SER A 275 1.98 6.09 4.08
C SER A 275 3.02 6.96 3.37
N PHE A 276 2.57 7.98 2.64
CA PHE A 276 3.47 8.98 2.07
C PHE A 276 4.27 9.71 3.16
N LEU A 277 3.58 10.23 4.18
CA LEU A 277 4.19 10.99 5.28
C LEU A 277 5.18 10.14 6.09
N LEU A 278 4.89 8.86 6.32
CA LEU A 278 5.77 7.94 7.03
C LEU A 278 7.01 7.56 6.19
N LEU A 279 6.84 7.38 4.88
CA LEU A 279 7.89 6.82 4.03
C LEU A 279 8.91 7.86 3.56
N VAL A 280 8.51 9.12 3.33
CA VAL A 280 9.42 10.19 2.90
C VAL A 280 10.65 10.35 3.81
N PRO A 281 10.52 10.52 5.15
CA PRO A 281 11.69 10.64 6.01
C PRO A 281 12.55 9.38 5.99
N CYS A 282 11.94 8.20 5.95
CA CYS A 282 12.67 6.93 5.85
C CYS A 282 13.45 6.83 4.53
N ALA A 283 12.86 7.21 3.40
CA ALA A 283 13.53 7.21 2.11
C ALA A 283 14.73 8.16 2.08
N ILE A 284 14.58 9.37 2.63
CA ILE A 284 15.67 10.34 2.74
C ILE A 284 16.81 9.79 3.63
N LEU A 285 16.48 9.17 4.76
CA LEU A 285 17.47 8.63 5.69
C LEU A 285 18.23 7.41 5.14
N VAL A 286 17.53 6.50 4.46
CA VAL A 286 18.11 5.23 3.97
C VAL A 286 18.80 5.39 2.63
N GLU A 287 18.19 6.12 1.71
CA GLU A 287 18.66 6.19 0.31
C GLU A 287 19.32 7.53 -0.05
N GLY A 288 19.05 8.57 0.74
CA GLY A 288 19.55 9.94 0.52
C GLY A 288 18.72 10.73 -0.48
N VAL A 289 19.04 12.01 -0.66
CA VAL A 289 18.43 12.86 -1.69
C VAL A 289 19.13 12.64 -3.03
N LYS A 290 18.79 11.54 -3.71
CA LYS A 290 19.37 11.15 -5.00
C LYS A 290 18.52 11.56 -6.20
N PHE A 291 18.01 12.78 -6.15
CA PHE A 291 17.14 13.37 -7.17
C PHE A 291 17.78 14.52 -7.94
N SER A 292 19.08 14.79 -7.75
CA SER A 292 19.74 15.85 -8.52
C SER A 292 19.70 15.54 -10.01
N PRO A 293 19.62 16.56 -10.89
CA PRO A 293 19.62 16.37 -12.34
C PRO A 293 20.82 15.53 -12.83
N SER A 294 22.01 15.75 -12.25
CA SER A 294 23.22 14.98 -12.55
C SER A 294 23.09 13.51 -12.18
N TYR A 295 22.43 13.20 -11.06
CA TYR A 295 22.21 11.83 -10.62
C TYR A 295 21.16 11.11 -11.46
N LEU A 296 20.05 11.79 -11.78
CA LEU A 296 19.03 11.25 -12.68
C LEU A 296 19.60 10.96 -14.06
N GLN A 297 20.50 11.81 -14.56
CA GLN A 297 21.18 11.58 -15.82
C GLN A 297 22.13 10.37 -15.78
N SER A 298 22.85 10.19 -14.68
CA SER A 298 23.70 9.01 -14.43
C SER A 298 22.90 7.71 -14.27
N ALA A 299 21.77 7.75 -13.56
CA ALA A 299 20.89 6.60 -13.40
C ALA A 299 20.23 6.22 -14.73
N ALA A 300 19.73 7.22 -15.47
CA ALA A 300 19.10 7.01 -16.76
C ALA A 300 20.07 6.35 -17.76
N SER A 301 21.32 6.81 -17.85
CA SER A 301 22.29 6.31 -18.84
C SER A 301 22.54 4.80 -18.81
N GLN A 302 22.11 4.08 -17.77
CA GLN A 302 22.11 2.62 -17.68
C GLN A 302 21.02 1.91 -18.50
N GLY A 303 20.21 2.62 -19.27
CA GLY A 303 19.27 2.00 -20.22
C GLY A 303 18.02 2.79 -20.56
N LEU A 304 17.86 4.02 -20.03
CA LEU A 304 16.78 4.95 -20.36
C LEU A 304 17.35 6.37 -20.60
N ASN A 305 16.57 7.28 -21.17
CA ASN A 305 16.87 8.70 -21.03
C ASN A 305 16.11 9.29 -19.84
N VAL A 306 16.51 10.48 -19.37
CA VAL A 306 15.90 11.13 -18.19
C VAL A 306 14.40 11.34 -18.39
N ARG A 307 13.99 11.76 -19.59
CA ARG A 307 12.57 11.94 -19.95
C ARG A 307 11.78 10.65 -19.78
N GLU A 308 12.31 9.55 -20.28
CA GLU A 308 11.70 8.23 -20.22
C GLU A 308 11.64 7.69 -18.79
N LEU A 309 12.69 7.87 -18.00
CA LEU A 309 12.67 7.56 -16.57
C LEU A 309 11.55 8.33 -15.86
N CYS A 310 11.43 9.64 -16.10
CA CYS A 310 10.37 10.46 -15.50
C CYS A 310 8.97 10.02 -15.97
N VAL A 311 8.76 9.84 -17.28
CA VAL A 311 7.47 9.43 -17.84
C VAL A 311 7.07 8.06 -17.32
N ARG A 312 7.98 7.07 -17.32
CA ARG A 312 7.70 5.72 -16.79
C ARG A 312 7.45 5.74 -15.29
N SER A 313 8.13 6.61 -14.52
CA SER A 313 7.87 6.77 -13.08
C SER A 313 6.47 7.33 -12.81
N VAL A 314 6.06 8.36 -13.57
CA VAL A 314 4.71 8.94 -13.47
C VAL A 314 3.65 7.92 -13.91
N LEU A 315 3.86 7.21 -15.02
CA LEU A 315 2.95 6.16 -15.49
C LEU A 315 2.83 5.02 -14.47
N ALA A 316 3.94 4.58 -13.86
CA ALA A 316 3.94 3.58 -12.80
C ALA A 316 3.13 4.08 -11.58
N ALA A 317 3.34 5.32 -11.15
CA ALA A 317 2.60 5.92 -10.03
C ALA A 317 1.10 6.09 -10.31
N PHE A 318 0.75 6.53 -11.52
CA PHE A 318 -0.64 6.59 -11.97
C PHE A 318 -1.29 5.21 -11.98
N CYS A 319 -0.65 4.23 -12.64
CA CYS A 319 -1.15 2.86 -12.70
C CYS A 319 -1.28 2.28 -11.28
N PHE A 320 -0.32 2.53 -10.40
CA PHE A 320 -0.34 2.11 -9.00
C PHE A 320 -1.60 2.57 -8.28
N HIS A 321 -1.86 3.88 -8.30
CA HIS A 321 -3.05 4.43 -7.66
C HIS A 321 -4.34 3.95 -8.33
N ALA A 322 -4.39 3.99 -9.66
CA ALA A 322 -5.59 3.65 -10.41
C ALA A 322 -5.99 2.17 -10.26
N TYR A 323 -5.05 1.22 -10.32
CA TYR A 323 -5.40 -0.20 -10.14
C TYR A 323 -5.90 -0.48 -8.71
N GLN A 324 -5.33 0.19 -7.71
CA GLN A 324 -5.77 0.05 -6.32
C GLN A 324 -7.18 0.63 -6.14
N GLN A 325 -7.43 1.81 -6.72
CA GLN A 325 -8.75 2.44 -6.68
C GLN A 325 -9.82 1.55 -7.34
N VAL A 326 -9.57 1.07 -8.56
CA VAL A 326 -10.50 0.16 -9.25
C VAL A 326 -10.73 -1.12 -8.45
N SER A 327 -9.68 -1.70 -7.84
CA SER A 327 -9.82 -2.85 -6.94
C SER A 327 -10.81 -2.59 -5.80
N TYR A 328 -10.73 -1.43 -5.15
CA TYR A 328 -11.63 -1.07 -4.06
C TYR A 328 -13.06 -0.80 -4.54
N MET A 329 -13.24 -0.20 -5.72
CA MET A 329 -14.55 -0.04 -6.33
C MET A 329 -15.19 -1.40 -6.65
N ILE A 330 -14.44 -2.34 -7.22
CA ILE A 330 -14.92 -3.71 -7.46
C ILE A 330 -15.33 -4.37 -6.14
N LEU A 331 -14.55 -4.21 -5.07
CA LEU A 331 -14.85 -4.79 -3.76
C LEU A 331 -16.19 -4.29 -3.19
N GLN A 332 -16.65 -3.10 -3.55
CA GLN A 332 -17.97 -2.58 -3.17
C GLN A 332 -19.11 -3.21 -3.99
N MET A 333 -18.81 -3.77 -5.18
CA MET A 333 -19.79 -4.33 -6.11
C MET A 333 -19.88 -5.86 -6.06
N VAL A 334 -18.88 -6.54 -5.49
CA VAL A 334 -18.80 -8.01 -5.44
C VAL A 334 -18.53 -8.51 -4.04
N SER A 335 -18.86 -9.79 -3.79
CA SER A 335 -18.52 -10.41 -2.52
C SER A 335 -16.99 -10.39 -2.27
N PRO A 336 -16.53 -10.29 -1.00
CA PRO A 336 -15.11 -10.36 -0.66
C PRO A 336 -14.42 -11.63 -1.19
N VAL A 337 -15.17 -12.71 -1.36
CA VAL A 337 -14.67 -13.95 -1.95
C VAL A 337 -14.44 -13.79 -3.46
N THR A 338 -15.39 -13.20 -4.19
CA THR A 338 -15.23 -12.92 -5.62
C THR A 338 -14.02 -12.03 -5.86
N HIS A 339 -13.85 -10.99 -5.02
CA HIS A 339 -12.67 -10.13 -5.06
C HIS A 339 -11.36 -10.90 -4.79
N SER A 340 -11.38 -11.85 -3.84
CA SER A 340 -10.24 -12.73 -3.56
C SER A 340 -9.88 -13.63 -4.76
N VAL A 341 -10.87 -14.21 -5.45
CA VAL A 341 -10.65 -14.96 -6.69
C VAL A 341 -10.08 -14.04 -7.78
N GLY A 342 -10.63 -12.83 -7.88
CA GLY A 342 -10.12 -11.79 -8.77
C GLY A 342 -8.66 -11.43 -8.54
N ASN A 343 -8.21 -11.37 -7.28
CA ASN A 343 -6.80 -11.18 -6.93
C ASN A 343 -5.91 -12.36 -7.35
N CYS A 344 -6.44 -13.60 -7.29
CA CYS A 344 -5.72 -14.77 -7.79
C CYS A 344 -5.50 -14.65 -9.29
N VAL A 345 -6.55 -14.35 -10.06
CA VAL A 345 -6.46 -14.17 -11.53
C VAL A 345 -5.53 -12.99 -11.88
N LYS A 346 -5.64 -11.86 -11.18
CA LYS A 346 -4.73 -10.71 -11.31
C LYS A 346 -3.27 -11.14 -11.21
N ARG A 347 -2.93 -11.99 -10.24
CA ARG A 347 -1.56 -12.51 -10.06
C ARG A 347 -1.13 -13.34 -11.26
N VAL A 348 -1.99 -14.23 -11.78
CA VAL A 348 -1.69 -15.03 -12.97
C VAL A 348 -1.39 -14.14 -14.17
N VAL A 349 -2.26 -13.17 -14.47
CA VAL A 349 -2.09 -12.30 -15.64
C VAL A 349 -0.84 -11.43 -15.54
N VAL A 350 -0.47 -10.98 -14.34
CA VAL A 350 0.78 -10.22 -14.11
C VAL A 350 2.00 -11.11 -14.30
N ILE A 351 2.00 -12.33 -13.74
CA ILE A 351 3.10 -13.29 -13.93
C ILE A 351 3.31 -13.54 -15.41
N VAL A 352 2.27 -13.99 -16.13
CA VAL A 352 2.34 -14.33 -17.55
C VAL A 352 2.77 -13.12 -18.39
N SER A 353 2.15 -11.96 -18.20
CA SER A 353 2.49 -10.75 -18.97
C SER A 353 3.93 -10.30 -18.71
N SER A 354 4.41 -10.43 -17.47
CA SER A 354 5.79 -10.07 -17.13
C SER A 354 6.82 -11.02 -17.75
N VAL A 355 6.53 -12.32 -17.83
CA VAL A 355 7.40 -13.31 -18.50
C VAL A 355 7.48 -13.01 -19.99
N ILE A 356 6.33 -12.75 -20.64
CA ILE A 356 6.28 -12.41 -22.07
C ILE A 356 7.04 -11.11 -22.35
N PHE A 357 6.81 -10.08 -21.54
CA PHE A 357 7.36 -8.74 -21.75
C PHE A 357 8.87 -8.69 -21.47
N PHE A 358 9.33 -9.25 -20.35
CA PHE A 358 10.74 -9.22 -19.96
C PHE A 358 11.56 -10.36 -20.58
N GLN A 359 10.91 -11.34 -21.21
CA GLN A 359 11.56 -12.49 -21.85
C GLN A 359 12.51 -13.23 -20.89
N ILE A 360 12.17 -13.26 -19.59
CA ILE A 360 12.98 -13.94 -18.57
C ILE A 360 12.71 -15.44 -18.70
N PRO A 361 13.75 -16.28 -18.90
CA PRO A 361 13.57 -17.71 -19.04
C PRO A 361 12.99 -18.32 -17.76
N VAL A 362 11.91 -19.09 -17.91
CA VAL A 362 11.26 -19.81 -16.81
C VAL A 362 11.42 -21.30 -17.07
N SER A 363 12.01 -22.01 -16.10
CA SER A 363 12.17 -23.46 -16.22
C SER A 363 10.81 -24.19 -16.16
N PRO A 364 10.69 -25.41 -16.72
CA PRO A 364 9.46 -26.20 -16.58
C PRO A 364 9.10 -26.47 -15.11
N VAL A 365 10.10 -26.68 -14.26
CA VAL A 365 9.92 -26.90 -12.81
C VAL A 365 9.39 -25.63 -12.13
N ASN A 366 9.90 -24.45 -12.51
CA ASN A 366 9.40 -23.18 -12.00
C ASN A 366 7.95 -22.94 -12.43
N THR A 367 7.62 -23.22 -13.69
CA THR A 367 6.25 -23.15 -14.21
C THR A 367 5.32 -24.08 -13.42
N LEU A 368 5.74 -25.32 -13.16
CA LEU A 368 4.98 -26.27 -12.36
C LEU A 368 4.77 -25.79 -10.93
N GLY A 369 5.83 -25.31 -10.26
CA GLY A 369 5.75 -24.77 -8.90
C GLY A 369 4.83 -23.55 -8.81
N THR A 370 4.95 -22.62 -9.75
CA THR A 370 4.08 -21.45 -9.86
C THR A 370 2.61 -21.86 -10.08
N GLY A 371 2.36 -22.82 -10.98
CA GLY A 371 1.03 -23.38 -11.21
C GLY A 371 0.44 -24.03 -9.96
N LEU A 372 1.22 -24.86 -9.27
CA LEU A 372 0.81 -25.50 -8.02
C LEU A 372 0.45 -24.47 -6.94
N ALA A 373 1.26 -23.41 -6.80
CA ALA A 373 0.99 -22.35 -5.85
C ALA A 373 -0.34 -21.63 -6.14
N LEU A 374 -0.60 -21.30 -7.41
CA LEU A 374 -1.82 -20.62 -7.84
C LEU A 374 -3.07 -21.51 -7.68
N VAL A 375 -2.96 -22.80 -8.00
CA VAL A 375 -4.04 -23.78 -7.73
C VAL A 375 -4.31 -23.85 -6.23
N GLY A 376 -3.27 -23.87 -5.40
CA GLY A 376 -3.42 -23.84 -3.95
C GLY A 376 -4.17 -22.60 -3.45
N VAL A 377 -3.87 -21.41 -3.99
CA VAL A 377 -4.59 -20.17 -3.66
C VAL A 377 -6.07 -20.29 -4.05
N PHE A 378 -6.38 -20.85 -5.22
CA PHE A 378 -7.75 -21.08 -5.64
C PHE A 378 -8.49 -22.06 -4.73
N LEU A 379 -7.84 -23.17 -4.34
CA LEU A 379 -8.38 -24.14 -3.39
C LEU A 379 -8.64 -23.49 -2.03
N TYR A 380 -7.73 -22.64 -1.55
CA TYR A 380 -7.90 -21.88 -0.32
C TYR A 380 -9.14 -20.98 -0.37
N SER A 381 -9.32 -20.22 -1.46
CA SER A 381 -10.50 -19.37 -1.65
C SER A 381 -11.80 -20.19 -1.65
N ARG A 382 -11.79 -21.44 -2.15
CA ARG A 382 -12.93 -22.36 -2.06
C ARG A 382 -13.13 -22.89 -0.64
N ALA A 383 -12.08 -23.35 0.04
CA ALA A 383 -12.17 -23.88 1.39
C ALA A 383 -12.72 -22.83 2.38
N LYS A 384 -12.33 -21.57 2.22
CA LYS A 384 -12.81 -20.45 3.04
C LYS A 384 -14.31 -20.16 2.85
N ARG A 385 -14.85 -20.37 1.65
CA ARG A 385 -16.30 -20.26 1.39
C ARG A 385 -17.11 -21.29 2.14
N ILE A 386 -16.64 -22.54 2.19
CA ILE A 386 -17.35 -23.62 2.87
C ILE A 386 -17.51 -23.28 4.36
N LYS A 387 -16.46 -22.73 4.99
CA LYS A 387 -16.50 -22.27 6.38
C LYS A 387 -17.49 -21.12 6.61
N SER A 388 -17.62 -20.16 5.69
CA SER A 388 -18.55 -19.04 5.90
C SER A 388 -20.01 -19.49 5.88
N VAL A 389 -20.36 -20.45 5.02
CA VAL A 389 -21.72 -21.00 4.92
C VAL A 389 -22.10 -21.77 6.20
N GLN A 390 -21.17 -22.51 6.80
CA GLN A 390 -21.43 -23.25 8.04
C GLN A 390 -21.59 -22.39 9.30
N LYS A 391 -21.16 -21.12 9.29
CA LYS A 391 -21.39 -20.18 10.41
C LYS A 391 -22.73 -19.43 10.31
N THR A 392 -23.40 -19.50 9.15
CA THR A 392 -24.67 -18.80 8.89
C THR A 392 -25.89 -19.71 8.96
N ASN A 393 -25.67 -21.01 9.11
CA ASN A 393 -26.66 -22.02 9.52
C ASN A 393 -26.37 -22.41 10.96
#